data_AF-K1RIX1-F1
#
_entry.id   AF-K1RIX1-F1
#
_cell.length_a   1.000
_cell.length_b   1.000
_cell.length_c   1.000
_cell.angle_alpha   90.00
_cell.angle_beta   90.00
_cell.angle_gamma   90.00
#
_symmetry.space_group_name_H-M   'P 1'
#
loop_
_entity.id
_entity.type
_entity.pdbx_description
1 polymer ?
#
loop_
_entity_poly.entity_id
_entity_poly.type
_entity_poly.pdbx_seq_one_letter_code
_entity_poly.pdbx_strand_id
1 'polypeptide(L)'
;RRYGVRAGDIVMAVSYNKLWKLLVDKKMSKSDLRKKAEIASNTMTKLRRDEEVSLTILSKICKTLNADFGDIVEYVPDAEIWDLYNENRELLGKDHVRGEQLPIDGYHLVVHGWTESR
;
A
#
# COMPACT_ATOMS: atom_id res chain seq x y z
N ARG A 1 -5.26 8.81 -10.88
CA ARG A 1 -5.34 9.01 -9.41
C ARG A 1 -4.86 7.73 -8.73
N ARG A 2 -3.54 7.49 -8.75
CA ARG A 2 -2.95 6.48 -7.86
C ARG A 2 -2.84 7.11 -6.48
N TYR A 3 -2.99 6.26 -5.47
CA TYR A 3 -3.06 6.56 -4.04
C TYR A 3 -2.15 7.73 -3.66
N GLY A 4 -2.74 8.73 -3.00
CA GLY A 4 -2.06 9.97 -2.63
C GLY A 4 -1.08 9.77 -1.49
N VAL A 5 0.07 9.18 -1.81
CA VAL A 5 1.25 9.16 -0.96
C VAL A 5 2.15 10.30 -1.45
N ARG A 6 2.44 11.26 -0.58
CA ARG A 6 3.36 12.37 -0.86
C ARG A 6 4.76 11.94 -0.45
N ALA A 7 5.79 12.49 -1.11
CA ALA A 7 7.15 12.29 -0.65
C ALA A 7 7.31 12.69 0.83
N GLY A 8 7.90 11.79 1.62
CA GLY A 8 8.03 11.91 3.07
C GLY A 8 6.87 11.33 3.89
N ASP A 9 5.83 10.78 3.27
CA ASP A 9 4.81 10.02 3.99
C ASP A 9 5.38 8.63 4.36
N ILE A 10 5.42 8.35 5.66
CA ILE A 10 5.70 7.01 6.19
C ILE A 10 4.44 6.17 5.99
N VAL A 11 4.46 5.19 5.07
CA VAL A 11 3.36 4.24 4.92
C VAL A 11 3.49 3.11 5.93
N MET A 12 3.03 3.36 7.17
CA MET A 12 2.90 2.33 8.19
C MET A 12 1.47 1.88 8.32
N ALA A 13 1.16 0.70 7.78
CA ALA A 13 -0.14 0.10 7.95
C ALA A 13 -0.17 -1.37 7.54
N VAL A 14 -1.28 -1.99 7.92
CA VAL A 14 -1.76 -3.22 7.31
C VAL A 14 -2.21 -2.91 5.88
N SER A 15 -1.79 -3.69 4.89
CA SER A 15 -2.25 -3.53 3.49
C SER A 15 -3.23 -4.62 3.11
N TYR A 16 -4.34 -4.23 2.47
CA TYR A 16 -5.33 -5.15 1.90
C TYR A 16 -5.20 -5.27 0.37
N ASN A 17 -4.06 -4.91 -0.22
CA ASN A 17 -3.85 -5.03 -1.66
C ASN A 17 -3.99 -6.47 -2.16
N LYS A 18 -3.53 -7.46 -1.37
CA LYS A 18 -3.71 -8.88 -1.70
C LYS A 18 -5.18 -9.28 -1.76
N LEU A 19 -6.00 -8.81 -0.82
CA LEU A 19 -7.46 -8.99 -0.87
C LEU A 19 -8.07 -8.46 -2.18
N TRP A 20 -7.67 -7.25 -2.61
CA TRP A 20 -8.22 -6.67 -3.84
C TRP A 20 -7.83 -7.43 -5.10
N LYS A 21 -6.58 -7.91 -5.17
CA LYS A 21 -6.13 -8.79 -6.27
C LYS A 21 -6.91 -10.10 -6.28
N LEU A 22 -7.05 -10.74 -5.12
CA LEU A 22 -7.80 -11.98 -4.97
C LEU A 22 -9.27 -11.85 -5.40
N LEU A 23 -9.91 -10.70 -5.13
CA LEU A 23 -11.26 -10.43 -5.61
C LEU A 23 -11.35 -10.35 -7.14
N VAL A 24 -10.34 -9.77 -7.80
CA VAL A 24 -10.26 -9.73 -9.28
C VAL A 24 -10.14 -11.14 -9.83
N ASP A 25 -9.24 -11.95 -9.26
CA ASP A 25 -9.02 -13.34 -9.68
C ASP A 25 -10.29 -14.19 -9.55
N LYS A 26 -11.07 -13.95 -8.49
CA LYS A 26 -12.36 -14.62 -8.24
C LYS A 26 -13.55 -13.97 -8.94
N LYS A 27 -13.34 -12.96 -9.78
CA LYS A 27 -14.39 -12.17 -10.47
C LYS A 27 -15.49 -11.67 -9.52
N MET A 28 -15.11 -11.24 -8.33
CA MET A 28 -16.02 -10.78 -7.28
C MET A 28 -15.88 -9.28 -7.06
N SER A 29 -17.00 -8.54 -7.03
CA SER A 29 -16.94 -7.11 -6.72
C SER A 29 -16.78 -6.86 -5.22
N LYS A 30 -16.28 -5.67 -4.86
CA LYS A 30 -16.24 -5.23 -3.45
C LYS A 30 -17.63 -5.21 -2.81
N SER A 31 -18.67 -4.92 -3.58
CA SER A 31 -20.07 -4.96 -3.12
C SER A 31 -20.50 -6.40 -2.79
N ASP A 32 -20.10 -7.35 -3.63
CA ASP A 32 -20.41 -8.77 -3.42
C ASP A 32 -19.68 -9.32 -2.20
N LEU A 33 -18.39 -8.98 -2.02
CA LEU A 33 -17.67 -9.33 -0.80
C LEU A 33 -18.40 -8.78 0.44
N ARG A 34 -18.80 -7.51 0.43
CA ARG A 34 -19.52 -6.89 1.55
C ARG A 34 -20.79 -7.67 1.92
N LYS A 35 -21.58 -8.04 0.91
CA LYS A 35 -22.84 -8.77 1.09
C LYS A 35 -22.60 -10.20 1.56
N LYS A 36 -21.68 -10.92 0.92
CA LYS A 36 -21.40 -12.34 1.19
C LYS A 36 -20.70 -12.58 2.53
N ALA A 37 -19.78 -11.69 2.91
CA ALA A 37 -19.07 -11.75 4.19
C ALA A 37 -19.80 -11.01 5.33
N GLU A 38 -20.99 -10.47 5.05
CA GLU A 38 -21.82 -9.71 6.01
C GLU A 38 -21.04 -8.60 6.72
N ILE A 39 -20.30 -7.81 5.93
CA ILE A 39 -19.45 -6.73 6.42
C ILE A 39 -20.24 -5.42 6.45
N ALA A 40 -20.17 -4.73 7.58
CA ALA A 40 -20.77 -3.41 7.73
C ALA A 40 -20.08 -2.37 6.83
N SER A 41 -20.82 -1.35 6.40
CA SER A 41 -20.30 -0.34 5.46
C SER A 41 -19.11 0.45 6.03
N ASN A 42 -19.11 0.72 7.34
CA ASN A 42 -17.99 1.38 8.03
C ASN A 42 -16.70 0.54 7.93
N THR A 43 -16.78 -0.77 8.17
CA THR A 43 -15.65 -1.70 8.06
C THR A 43 -15.13 -1.79 6.62
N MET A 44 -16.02 -1.79 5.63
CA MET A 44 -15.59 -1.74 4.23
C MET A 44 -14.84 -0.43 3.90
N THR A 45 -15.23 0.70 4.49
CA THR A 45 -14.47 1.96 4.36
C THR A 45 -13.09 1.86 4.98
N LYS A 46 -12.97 1.23 6.16
CA LYS A 46 -11.66 0.97 6.81
C LYS A 46 -10.73 0.15 5.93
N LEU A 47 -11.23 -0.97 5.40
CA LEU A 47 -10.46 -1.83 4.48
C LEU A 47 -9.96 -1.05 3.25
N ARG A 48 -10.76 -0.12 2.71
CA ARG A 48 -10.36 0.69 1.55
C ARG A 48 -9.30 1.73 1.85
N ARG A 49 -9.15 2.10 3.13
CA ARG A 49 -8.17 3.08 3.61
C ARG A 49 -6.97 2.40 4.27
N ASP A 50 -6.87 1.07 4.15
CA ASP A 50 -5.82 0.29 4.77
C ASP A 50 -5.75 0.52 6.31
N GLU A 51 -6.91 0.77 6.92
CA GLU A 51 -7.07 0.87 8.37
C GLU A 51 -7.23 -0.51 9.01
N GLU A 52 -6.80 -0.65 10.27
CA GLU A 52 -6.95 -1.89 11.03
C GLU A 52 -8.43 -2.27 11.25
N VAL A 53 -8.69 -3.57 11.10
CA VAL A 53 -9.98 -4.19 11.44
C VAL A 53 -9.74 -5.38 12.37
N SER A 54 -10.77 -5.82 13.08
CA SER A 54 -10.65 -6.96 13.97
C SER A 54 -10.39 -8.26 13.20
N LEU A 55 -9.66 -9.19 13.83
CA LEU A 55 -9.42 -10.54 13.29
C LEU A 55 -10.73 -11.29 12.97
N THR A 56 -11.81 -11.02 13.71
CA THR A 56 -13.14 -11.56 13.43
C THR A 56 -13.68 -11.17 12.06
N ILE A 57 -13.42 -9.95 11.59
CA ILE A 57 -13.78 -9.51 10.23
C ILE A 57 -12.91 -10.22 9.20
N LEU A 58 -11.60 -10.28 9.44
CA LEU A 58 -10.68 -10.97 8.53
C LEU A 58 -11.04 -12.45 8.39
N SER A 59 -11.40 -13.13 9.48
CA SER A 59 -11.87 -14.52 9.47
C SER A 59 -13.15 -14.70 8.64
N LYS A 60 -14.11 -13.75 8.70
CA LYS A 60 -15.29 -13.78 7.81
C LYS A 60 -14.93 -13.66 6.34
N ILE A 61 -13.96 -12.81 6.01
CA ILE A 61 -13.45 -12.64 4.64
C ILE A 61 -12.77 -13.93 4.18
N CYS A 62 -11.86 -14.49 4.98
CA CYS A 62 -11.17 -15.76 4.72
C CYS A 62 -12.18 -16.88 4.44
N LYS A 63 -13.21 -17.02 5.30
CA LYS A 63 -14.28 -18.01 5.12
C LYS A 63 -15.06 -17.80 3.82
N THR A 64 -15.34 -16.54 3.47
CA THR A 64 -16.12 -16.20 2.26
C THR A 64 -15.33 -16.46 0.98
N LEU A 65 -14.03 -16.21 1.00
CA LEU A 65 -13.15 -16.34 -0.16
C LEU A 65 -12.46 -17.70 -0.24
N ASN A 66 -12.57 -18.54 0.80
CA ASN A 66 -11.82 -19.77 0.99
C ASN A 66 -10.31 -19.52 0.80
N ALA A 67 -9.79 -18.61 1.62
CA ALA A 67 -8.41 -18.12 1.60
C ALA A 67 -7.89 -17.96 3.04
N ASP A 68 -6.58 -17.86 3.21
CA ASP A 68 -5.95 -17.63 4.51
C ASP A 68 -5.64 -16.13 4.73
N PHE A 69 -5.22 -15.75 5.94
CA PHE A 69 -4.87 -14.37 6.26
C PHE A 69 -3.77 -13.82 5.34
N GLY A 70 -2.72 -14.61 5.05
CA GLY A 70 -1.62 -14.19 4.19
C GLY A 70 -2.02 -13.87 2.74
N ASP A 71 -3.17 -14.38 2.30
CA ASP A 71 -3.72 -14.12 0.96
C ASP A 71 -4.52 -12.82 0.89
N ILE A 72 -4.91 -12.26 2.03
CA ILE A 72 -5.81 -11.09 2.10
C ILE A 72 -5.15 -9.88 2.76
N VAL A 73 -4.20 -10.10 3.66
CA VAL A 73 -3.54 -9.05 4.42
C VAL A 73 -2.03 -9.24 4.40
N GLU A 74 -1.33 -8.12 4.35
CA GLU A 74 0.12 -8.06 4.42
C GLU A 74 0.53 -6.93 5.35
N TYR A 75 1.57 -7.18 6.14
CA TYR A 75 2.25 -6.10 6.85
C TYR A 75 3.24 -5.44 5.90
N VAL A 76 3.11 -4.12 5.72
CA VAL A 76 4.06 -3.33 4.94
C VAL A 76 4.95 -2.57 5.93
N PRO A 77 6.27 -2.84 5.92
CA PRO A 77 7.23 -2.13 6.78
C PRO A 77 7.26 -0.64 6.48
N ASP A 78 7.77 0.15 7.44
CA ASP A 78 8.10 1.57 7.28
C ASP A 78 8.88 1.79 5.98
N ALA A 79 8.20 2.27 4.95
CA ALA A 79 8.83 2.71 3.72
C ALA A 79 8.63 4.22 3.62
N GLU A 80 9.72 4.98 3.80
CA GLU A 80 9.71 6.36 3.36
C GLU A 80 9.78 6.37 1.84
N ILE A 81 8.75 6.92 1.20
CA ILE A 81 8.74 7.13 -0.24
C ILE A 81 9.33 8.51 -0.53
N TRP A 82 10.33 8.54 -1.39
CA TRP A 82 11.06 9.73 -1.82
C TRP A 82 10.77 9.99 -3.29
N ASP A 83 10.49 11.25 -3.62
CA ASP A 83 10.43 11.69 -5.01
C ASP A 83 11.84 11.59 -5.63
N LEU A 84 11.93 11.03 -6.83
CA LEU A 84 13.15 11.06 -7.62
C LEU A 84 13.22 12.31 -8.50
N TYR A 85 14.41 12.87 -8.54
CA TYR A 85 14.81 14.02 -9.33
C TYR A 85 15.97 13.62 -10.25
N ASN A 86 16.10 14.30 -11.38
CA ASN A 86 17.34 14.25 -12.15
C ASN A 86 18.37 15.24 -11.58
N GLU A 87 19.56 15.27 -12.20
CA GLU A 87 20.64 16.22 -11.88
C GLU A 87 20.20 17.70 -11.96
N ASN A 88 19.21 18.00 -12.80
CA ASN A 88 18.64 19.34 -12.99
C ASN A 88 17.55 19.70 -11.96
N ARG A 89 17.32 18.84 -10.95
CA ARG A 89 16.26 18.98 -9.94
C ARG A 89 14.84 18.95 -10.50
N GLU A 90 14.66 18.31 -11.65
CA GLU A 90 13.34 18.09 -12.24
C GLU A 90 12.78 16.75 -11.74
N LEU A 91 11.51 16.76 -11.33
CA LEU A 91 10.79 15.57 -10.89
C LEU A 91 10.70 14.55 -12.03
N LEU A 92 11.21 13.34 -11.78
CA LEU A 92 11.17 12.24 -12.74
C LEU A 92 9.81 11.53 -12.77
N GLY A 93 8.90 11.86 -11.85
CA GLY A 93 7.59 11.20 -11.70
C GLY A 93 7.71 9.71 -11.32
N LYS A 94 8.86 9.34 -10.74
CA LYS A 94 9.17 8.01 -10.23
C LYS A 94 9.40 8.12 -8.73
N ASP A 95 8.86 7.15 -8.02
CA ASP A 95 8.95 7.05 -6.57
C ASP A 95 10.09 6.09 -6.21
N HIS A 96 10.79 6.37 -5.10
CA HIS A 96 11.85 5.50 -4.57
C HIS A 96 11.63 5.20 -3.09
N VAL A 97 11.90 3.96 -2.69
CA VAL A 97 11.80 3.55 -1.28
C VAL A 97 13.15 3.74 -0.60
N ARG A 98 13.17 4.48 0.51
CA ARG A 98 14.38 4.70 1.31
C ARG A 98 15.01 3.37 1.72
N GLY A 99 16.30 3.22 1.43
CA GLY A 99 17.07 2.02 1.75
C GLY A 99 17.26 1.06 0.57
N GLU A 100 16.55 1.25 -0.53
CA GLU A 100 16.87 0.59 -1.80
C GLU A 100 18.00 1.35 -2.54
N GLN A 101 18.72 0.66 -3.43
CA GLN A 101 19.73 1.32 -4.25
C GLN A 101 19.07 2.28 -5.24
N LEU A 102 19.52 3.53 -5.28
CA LEU A 102 19.05 4.51 -6.25
C LEU A 102 19.39 4.06 -7.68
N PRO A 103 18.49 4.32 -8.65
CA PRO A 103 18.83 4.12 -10.05
C PRO A 103 19.99 5.03 -10.46
N ILE A 104 20.79 4.58 -11.42
CA ILE A 104 21.83 5.38 -12.05
C ILE A 104 21.13 6.65 -12.61
N ASP A 105 21.60 7.82 -12.18
CA ASP A 105 21.07 9.17 -12.48
C ASP A 105 19.78 9.59 -11.73
N GLY A 106 19.37 8.87 -10.68
CA GLY A 106 18.28 9.26 -9.78
C GLY A 106 18.76 9.91 -8.49
N TYR A 107 18.27 11.12 -8.19
CA TYR A 107 18.57 11.87 -6.97
C TYR A 107 17.31 12.02 -6.11
N HIS A 108 17.45 12.12 -4.80
CA HIS A 108 16.35 12.47 -3.91
C HIS A 108 16.71 13.70 -3.06
N LEU A 109 15.76 14.59 -2.77
CA LEU A 109 16.03 15.80 -1.97
C LEU A 109 15.97 15.48 -0.47
N VAL A 110 17.12 15.47 0.23
CA VAL A 110 17.19 15.51 1.70
C VAL A 110 17.37 16.97 2.13
N VAL A 111 16.66 17.42 3.16
CA VAL A 111 16.74 18.80 3.69
C VAL A 111 18.21 19.21 3.97
N HIS A 112 18.68 20.25 3.27
CA HIS A 112 19.92 21.03 3.44
C HIS A 112 21.23 20.31 3.82
N GLY A 113 21.52 19.16 3.22
CA GLY A 113 22.84 18.54 3.29
C GLY A 113 23.07 17.58 2.14
N TRP A 114 24.13 17.78 1.36
CA TRP A 114 24.54 16.86 0.31
C TRP A 114 25.36 15.73 0.93
N THR A 115 24.90 14.49 0.78
CA THR A 115 25.69 13.29 1.11
C THR A 115 25.80 12.41 -0.13
N GLU A 116 27.03 12.24 -0.59
CA GLU A 116 27.41 11.37 -1.71
C GLU A 116 27.60 9.93 -1.21
N SER A 117 27.00 8.94 -1.90
CA SER A 117 27.26 7.53 -1.64
C SER A 117 28.64 7.16 -2.18
N ARG A 118 29.49 6.57 -1.35
CA ARG A 118 30.54 5.66 -1.83
C ARG A 118 29.98 4.27 -2.05
#